data_AF-A0A6H3SN42-F1
#
_entry.id   AF-A0A6H3SN42-F1
#
_cell.length_a   1.000
_cell.length_b   1.000
_cell.length_c   1.000
_cell.angle_alpha   90.00
_cell.angle_beta   90.00
_cell.angle_gamma   90.00
#
_symmetry.space_group_name_H-M   'P 1'
#
loop_
_entity.id
_entity.type
_entity.pdbx_description
1 polymer ?
#
loop_
_entity_poly.entity_id
_entity_poly.type
_entity_poly.pdbx_seq_one_letter_code
_entity_poly.pdbx_strand_id
1 'polypeptide(L)' 'MKNTVKLEKFVALQEKDLQNIKGGEMRKMNEKSFNIFSLFRRR' A
#
# COMPACT_ATOMS: atom_id res chain seq x y z
N MET A 1 7.73 0.94 21.88
CA MET A 1 7.19 0.37 20.62
C MET A 1 5.78 -0.13 20.87
N LYS A 2 4.74 0.61 20.45
CA LYS A 2 3.34 0.27 20.72
C LYS A 2 2.63 -0.45 19.56
N ASN A 3 3.33 -0.67 18.45
CA ASN A 3 2.76 -1.20 17.20
C ASN A 3 3.43 -2.52 16.77
N THR A 4 3.53 -3.49 17.66
CA THR A 4 3.99 -4.84 17.32
C THR A 4 2.82 -5.64 16.78
N VAL A 5 2.83 -5.87 15.47
CA VAL A 5 1.81 -6.72 14.82
C VAL A 5 2.14 -8.18 15.10
N LYS A 6 1.14 -8.96 15.54
CA LYS A 6 1.29 -10.39 15.84
C LYS A 6 1.38 -11.19 14.54
N LEU A 7 2.51 -11.89 14.36
CA LEU A 7 2.82 -12.66 13.16
C LEU A 7 1.87 -13.84 12.91
N GLU A 8 1.29 -14.39 13.98
CA GLU A 8 0.30 -15.48 13.95
C GLU A 8 -0.91 -15.15 13.05
N LYS A 9 -1.30 -13.87 12.97
CA LYS A 9 -2.40 -13.42 12.12
C LYS A 9 -2.07 -13.50 10.62
N PHE A 10 -0.79 -13.49 10.26
CA PHE A 10 -0.33 -13.60 8.87
C PHE A 10 -0.12 -15.05 8.43
N VAL A 11 0.09 -15.97 9.38
CA VAL A 11 0.20 -17.41 9.10
C VAL A 11 -1.14 -18.00 8.60
N ALA A 12 -2.26 -17.41 9.03
CA ALA A 12 -3.60 -17.83 8.63
C ALA A 12 -4.10 -17.23 7.30
N LEU A 13 -3.40 -16.24 6.73
CA LEU A 13 -3.81 -15.59 5.48
C LEU A 13 -3.39 -16.45 4.28
N GLN A 14 -4.36 -16.86 3.47
CA GLN A 14 -4.08 -17.54 2.22
C GLN A 14 -3.69 -16.54 1.12
N GLU A 15 -2.95 -17.01 0.12
CA GLU A 15 -2.49 -16.19 -1.02
C GLU A 15 -3.65 -15.48 -1.75
N LYS A 16 -4.83 -16.12 -1.79
CA LYS A 16 -6.06 -15.54 -2.34
C LYS A 16 -6.58 -14.34 -1.53
N ASP A 17 -6.42 -14.37 -0.22
CA ASP A 17 -6.87 -13.28 0.67
C ASP A 17 -5.94 -12.07 0.56
N LEU A 18 -4.64 -12.31 0.32
CA LEU A 18 -3.66 -11.25 0.08
C LEU A 18 -3.95 -10.47 -1.20
N GLN A 19 -4.45 -11.13 -2.25
CA GLN A 19 -4.85 -10.47 -3.51
C GLN A 19 -6.06 -9.54 -3.33
N ASN A 20 -6.88 -9.76 -2.31
CA ASN A 20 -8.03 -8.92 -2.00
C ASN A 20 -7.66 -7.70 -1.13
N ILE A 21 -6.42 -7.63 -0.62
CA ILE A 21 -5.95 -6.48 0.15
C ILE A 21 -5.79 -5.29 -0.78
N LYS A 22 -6.78 -4.40 -0.76
CA LYS A 22 -6.70 -3.10 -1.43
C LYS A 22 -5.93 -2.12 -0.55
N GLY A 23 -5.02 -1.37 -1.15
CA GLY A 23 -4.39 -0.24 -0.49
C GLY A 23 -5.44 0.77 -0.02
N GLY A 24 -5.16 1.47 1.08
CA GLY A 24 -6.02 2.54 1.58
C GLY A 24 -6.11 3.72 0.59
N GLU A 25 -7.01 4.67 0.87
CA GLU A 25 -7.20 5.84 0.03
C GLU A 25 -5.88 6.55 -0.27
N MET A 26 -5.65 6.83 -1.56
CA MET A 26 -4.53 7.66 -1.97
C MET A 26 -4.71 9.03 -1.32
N ARG A 27 -3.67 9.47 -0.61
CA ARG A 27 -3.62 10.85 -0.10
C ARG A 27 -3.78 11.79 -1.30
N LYS A 28 -4.68 12.78 -1.21
CA LYS A 28 -4.86 13.81 -2.24
C LYS A 28 -3.50 14.40 -2.58
N MET A 29 -3.04 14.16 -3.81
CA MET A 29 -1.78 14.73 -4.29
C MET A 29 -2.00 16.20 -4.58
N ASN A 30 -1.16 17.06 -4.02
CA ASN A 30 -1.04 18.43 -4.51
C ASN A 30 -0.49 18.39 -5.94
N GLU A 31 -0.83 19.37 -6.77
CA GLU A 31 -0.43 19.43 -8.19
C GLU A 31 1.08 19.22 -8.41
N LYS A 32 1.91 19.69 -7.46
CA LYS A 32 3.38 19.50 -7.47
C LYS A 32 3.81 18.04 -7.32
N SER A 33 3.09 17.21 -6.55
CA SER A 33 3.38 15.79 -6.34
C SER A 33 2.96 14.91 -7.53
N PHE A 34 2.01 15.36 -8.36
CA PHE A 34 1.59 14.63 -9.56
C PHE A 34 2.69 14.56 -10.63
N ASN A 35 3.53 15.60 -10.71
CA ASN A 35 4.67 15.67 -11.65
C ASN A 35 5.78 14.66 -11.35
N ILE A 36 5.92 14.24 -10.09
CA ILE A 36 6.92 13.23 -9.70
C ILE A 36 6.44 11.84 -10.13
N PHE A 37 5.15 11.52 -9.92
CA PHE A 37 4.57 10.26 -10.40
C PHE A 37 4.61 10.13 -11.93
N SER A 38 4.39 11.22 -12.67
CA SER A 38 4.46 11.18 -14.14
C SER A 38 5.87 10.99 -14.69
N LEU A 39 6.91 11.34 -13.92
CA LEU A 39 8.31 11.11 -14.30
C LEU A 39 8.65 9.61 -14.32
N PHE A 40 8.09 8.83 -13.40
CA PHE A 40 8.28 7.37 -13.33
C PHE A 40 7.45 6.59 -14.35
N ARG A 41 6.39 7.20 -14.92
CA ARG A 41 5.53 6.56 -15.94
C ARG A 41 6.04 6.71 -17.37
N ARG A 42 7.04 7.55 -17.61
CA ARG A 42 7.61 7.83 -18.94
C ARG A 42 8.84 6.99 -19.29
N ARG A 43 9.28 6.09 -18.40
CA ARG A 43 10.33 5.10 -18.69
C ARG A 43 9.73 3.72 -18.84
#